data_AF-A0A2H9L1Y0-F1
#
_entry.id   AF-A0A2H9L1Y0-F1
#
_cell.length_a   1.000
_cell.length_b   1.000
_cell.length_c   1.000
_cell.angle_alpha   90.00
_cell.angle_beta   90.00
_cell.angle_gamma   90.00
#
_symmetry.space_group_name_H-M   'P 1'
#
loop_
_entity.id
_entity.type
_entity.pdbx_description
1 polymer ?
#
loop_
_entity_poly.entity_id
_entity_poly.type
_entity_poly.pdbx_seq_one_letter_code
_entity_poly.pdbx_strand_id
1 'polypeptide(L)'
;MEFMVWKIYARLALIVALLYMLYDIGMPPQYVAFLGALSVAMIFLRGKIYQKIEGVIGAKFPKYHALPGWAKKAIIIIIFMAFYIAIKQVVYAALAMAGFDVQAEIEQSFASYGK
;
A
#
# COMPACT_ATOMS: atom_id res chain seq x y z
N MET A 1 -1.39 -4.10 -26.82
CA MET A 1 -1.41 -4.70 -25.46
C MET A 1 -0.02 -4.73 -24.80
N GLU A 2 1.07 -4.48 -25.53
CA GLU A 2 2.46 -4.53 -25.01
C GLU A 2 2.90 -3.34 -24.13
N PHE A 3 2.34 -2.13 -24.34
CA PHE A 3 2.76 -0.93 -23.62
C PHE A 3 2.51 -0.94 -22.09
N MET A 4 1.62 -1.82 -21.60
CA MET A 4 1.32 -1.91 -20.17
C MET A 4 2.27 -2.84 -19.40
N VAL A 5 2.89 -3.81 -20.07
CA VAL A 5 3.67 -4.87 -19.39
C VAL A 5 5.02 -4.34 -18.90
N TRP A 6 5.68 -3.49 -19.69
CA TRP A 6 6.90 -2.77 -19.32
C TRP A 6 6.76 -2.00 -17.99
N LYS A 7 5.63 -1.31 -17.78
CA LYS A 7 5.38 -0.54 -16.56
C LYS A 7 5.25 -1.44 -15.32
N ILE A 8 4.78 -2.68 -15.51
CA ILE A 8 4.67 -3.68 -14.43
C ILE A 8 6.07 -4.23 -14.12
N TYR A 9 6.86 -4.57 -15.13
CA TYR A 9 8.24 -5.03 -14.94
C TYR A 9 9.13 -3.98 -14.26
N ALA A 10 9.05 -2.71 -14.68
CA ALA A 10 9.78 -1.63 -14.04
C ALA A 10 9.38 -1.45 -12.56
N ARG A 11 8.09 -1.61 -12.22
CA ARG A 11 7.62 -1.57 -10.83
C ARG A 11 8.10 -2.77 -10.02
N LEU A 12 8.08 -3.97 -10.60
CA LEU A 12 8.61 -5.17 -9.95
C LEU A 12 10.10 -5.03 -9.68
N ALA A 13 10.89 -4.55 -10.65
CA ALA A 13 12.31 -4.30 -10.46
C ALA A 13 12.57 -3.29 -9.32
N LEU A 14 11.78 -2.21 -9.26
CA LEU A 14 11.85 -1.24 -8.16
C LEU A 14 11.52 -1.88 -6.80
N ILE A 15 10.46 -2.70 -6.73
CA ILE A 15 10.07 -3.41 -5.50
C ILE A 15 11.19 -4.35 -5.05
N VAL A 16 11.78 -5.11 -5.97
CA VAL A 16 12.90 -6.02 -5.66
C VAL A 16 14.11 -5.23 -5.15
N ALA A 17 14.46 -4.11 -5.79
CA ALA A 17 15.55 -3.25 -5.31
C ALA A 17 15.29 -2.69 -3.91
N LEU A 18 14.05 -2.30 -3.62
CA LEU A 18 13.64 -1.75 -2.32
C LEU A 18 13.63 -2.83 -1.23
N LEU A 19 13.15 -4.04 -1.55
CA LEU A 19 13.22 -5.20 -0.66
C LEU A 19 14.67 -5.62 -0.38
N TYR A 20 15.54 -5.55 -1.38
CA TYR A 20 16.96 -5.83 -1.23
C TYR A 20 17.63 -4.82 -0.29
N MET A 21 17.36 -3.51 -0.46
CA MET A 21 17.83 -2.48 0.47
C MET A 21 17.33 -2.72 1.90
N LEU A 22 16.07 -3.12 2.09
CA LEU A 22 15.53 -3.43 3.42
C LEU A 22 16.23 -4.63 4.05
N TYR A 23 16.55 -5.65 3.27
CA TYR A 23 17.33 -6.80 3.72
C TYR A 23 18.75 -6.40 4.14
N ASP A 24 19.41 -5.55 3.36
CA ASP A 24 20.78 -5.06 3.61
C ASP A 24 20.87 -4.21 4.90
N ILE A 25 19.81 -3.48 5.24
CA ILE A 25 19.67 -2.73 6.50
C ILE A 25 19.45 -3.66 7.72
N GLY A 26 19.39 -4.98 7.49
CA GLY A 26 19.27 -5.99 8.54
C GLY A 26 17.82 -6.35 8.90
N MET A 27 16.85 -5.98 8.06
CA MET A 27 15.45 -6.34 8.31
C MET A 27 15.26 -7.88 8.26
N PRO A 28 14.55 -8.48 9.23
CA PRO A 28 14.40 -9.93 9.27
C PRO A 28 13.76 -10.50 7.98
N PRO A 29 14.22 -11.67 7.48
CA PRO A 29 13.79 -12.23 6.20
C PRO A 29 12.28 -12.43 6.10
N GLN A 30 11.63 -12.76 7.21
CA GLN A 30 10.18 -12.93 7.31
C GLN A 30 9.41 -11.64 6.98
N TYR A 31 9.89 -10.46 7.41
CA TYR A 31 9.24 -9.19 7.11
C TYR A 31 9.49 -8.76 5.67
N VAL A 32 10.70 -9.00 5.13
CA VAL A 32 11.01 -8.76 3.72
C VAL A 32 10.14 -9.63 2.81
N ALA A 33 9.99 -10.92 3.12
CA ALA A 33 9.13 -11.84 2.39
C ALA A 33 7.66 -11.41 2.46
N PHE A 34 7.18 -11.00 3.64
CA PHE A 34 5.82 -10.49 3.82
C PHE A 34 5.57 -9.20 3.01
N LEU A 35 6.49 -8.23 3.06
CA LEU A 35 6.39 -6.99 2.28
C LEU A 35 6.44 -7.25 0.77
N GLY A 36 7.24 -8.21 0.33
CA GLY A 36 7.30 -8.63 -1.07
C GLY A 36 5.99 -9.25 -1.54
N ALA A 37 5.45 -10.21 -0.78
CA ALA A 37 4.16 -10.81 -1.06
C ALA A 37 3.03 -9.75 -1.08
N LEU A 38 3.04 -8.82 -0.12
CA LEU A 38 2.06 -7.75 -0.02
C LEU A 38 2.16 -6.76 -1.18
N SER A 39 3.37 -6.44 -1.64
CA SER A 39 3.60 -5.56 -2.79
C SER A 39 3.09 -6.18 -4.10
N VAL A 40 3.38 -7.46 -4.32
CA VAL A 40 2.86 -8.22 -5.47
C VAL A 40 1.33 -8.31 -5.39
N ALA A 41 0.79 -8.65 -4.23
CA ALA A 41 -0.65 -8.71 -4.00
C ALA A 41 -1.31 -7.37 -4.31
N MET A 42 -0.77 -6.24 -3.85
CA MET A 42 -1.29 -4.90 -4.15
C MET A 42 -1.28 -4.57 -5.65
N ILE A 43 -0.26 -4.99 -6.40
CA ILE A 43 -0.22 -4.78 -7.87
C ILE A 43 -1.40 -5.49 -8.54
N PHE A 44 -1.63 -6.76 -8.21
CA PHE A 44 -2.73 -7.53 -8.79
C PHE A 44 -4.11 -7.09 -8.28
N LEU A 45 -4.21 -6.76 -6.99
CA LEU A 45 -5.43 -6.30 -6.36
C LEU A 45 -5.84 -4.91 -6.84
N ARG A 46 -4.91 -4.02 -7.19
CA ARG A 46 -5.22 -2.65 -7.60
C ARG A 46 -6.26 -2.58 -8.72
N GLY A 47 -6.13 -3.42 -9.76
CA GLY A 47 -7.08 -3.45 -10.87
C GLY A 47 -8.48 -3.90 -10.43
N LYS A 48 -8.56 -5.01 -9.70
CA LYS A 48 -9.83 -5.56 -9.19
C LYS A 48 -10.49 -4.63 -8.16
N ILE A 49 -9.71 -4.08 -7.23
CA ILE A 49 -10.19 -3.13 -6.22
C ILE A 49 -10.74 -1.89 -6.90
N TYR A 50 -10.04 -1.32 -7.89
CA TYR A 50 -10.51 -0.15 -8.62
C TYR A 50 -11.86 -0.40 -9.29
N GLN A 51 -12.00 -1.51 -10.02
CA GLN A 51 -13.27 -1.89 -10.65
C GLN A 51 -14.38 -2.14 -9.63
N LYS A 52 -14.07 -2.78 -8.50
CA LYS A 52 -15.05 -3.08 -7.45
C LYS A 52 -15.53 -1.81 -6.75
N ILE A 53 -14.61 -0.89 -6.46
CA ILE A 53 -14.93 0.43 -5.89
C ILE A 53 -15.78 1.23 -6.89
N GLU A 54 -15.39 1.26 -8.17
CA GLU A 54 -16.14 1.97 -9.21
C GLU A 54 -17.56 1.41 -9.37
N GLY A 55 -17.73 0.09 -9.35
CA GLY A 55 -19.05 -0.56 -9.39
C GLY A 55 -19.91 -0.28 -8.15
N VAL A 56 -19.32 -0.31 -6.95
CA VAL A 56 -20.05 -0.01 -5.71
C VAL A 56 -20.46 1.46 -5.64
N ILE A 57 -19.58 2.38 -6.05
CA ILE A 57 -19.89 3.82 -6.09
C ILE A 57 -20.93 4.10 -7.16
N GLY A 58 -20.80 3.53 -8.37
CA GLY A 58 -21.78 3.70 -9.44
C GLY A 58 -23.18 3.20 -9.05
N ALA A 59 -23.25 2.07 -8.32
CA ALA A 59 -24.50 1.52 -7.82
C ALA A 59 -25.14 2.38 -6.70
N LYS A 60 -24.35 2.93 -5.76
CA LYS A 60 -24.87 3.75 -4.66
C LYS A 60 -25.08 5.23 -5.03
N PHE A 61 -24.30 5.74 -5.98
CA PHE A 61 -24.32 7.13 -6.40
C PHE A 61 -24.42 7.19 -7.93
N PRO A 62 -25.65 7.15 -8.50
CA PRO A 62 -25.84 7.21 -9.95
C PRO A 62 -25.27 8.50 -10.58
N LYS A 63 -25.18 9.59 -9.80
CA LYS A 63 -24.52 10.86 -10.20
C LYS A 63 -23.00 10.73 -10.39
N TYR A 64 -22.37 9.65 -9.92
CA TYR A 64 -20.96 9.39 -10.11
C TYR A 64 -20.61 9.23 -11.59
N HIS A 65 -21.49 8.64 -12.41
CA HIS A 65 -21.23 8.44 -13.84
C HIS A 65 -21.16 9.76 -14.61
N ALA A 66 -21.87 10.79 -14.16
CA ALA A 66 -21.87 12.14 -14.74
C ALA A 66 -20.63 12.97 -14.39
N LEU A 67 -19.77 12.50 -13.47
CA LEU A 67 -18.58 13.24 -13.07
C LEU A 67 -17.47 13.17 -14.15
N PRO A 68 -16.71 14.27 -14.31
CA PRO A 68 -15.55 14.29 -15.18
C PRO A 68 -14.48 13.29 -14.70
N GLY A 69 -13.72 12.72 -15.63
CA GLY A 69 -12.79 11.61 -15.36
C GLY A 69 -11.71 11.91 -14.30
N TRP A 70 -11.35 13.18 -14.12
CA TRP A 70 -10.42 13.60 -13.06
C TRP A 70 -11.04 13.50 -11.66
N ALA A 71 -12.32 13.86 -11.50
CA ALA A 71 -13.04 13.80 -10.23
C ALA A 71 -13.29 12.36 -9.78
N LYS A 72 -13.60 11.45 -10.72
CA LYS A 72 -13.69 10.00 -10.46
C LYS A 72 -12.40 9.43 -9.89
N LYS A 73 -11.26 9.81 -10.48
CA LYS A 73 -9.93 9.42 -9.99
C LYS A 73 -9.65 9.97 -8.60
N ALA A 74 -9.98 11.24 -8.33
CA ALA A 74 -9.79 11.86 -7.03
C ALA A 74 -10.57 11.12 -5.92
N ILE A 75 -11.83 10.77 -6.16
CA ILE A 75 -12.65 10.01 -5.21
C ILE A 75 -12.04 8.64 -4.92
N ILE A 76 -11.57 7.94 -5.95
CA ILE A 76 -10.96 6.62 -5.77
C ILE A 76 -9.63 6.75 -5.01
N ILE A 77 -8.83 7.78 -5.27
CA ILE A 77 -7.60 8.05 -4.52
C ILE A 77 -7.92 8.27 -3.04
N ILE A 78 -8.93 9.08 -2.72
CA ILE A 78 -9.35 9.34 -1.33
C ILE A 78 -9.78 8.04 -0.64
N ILE A 79 -10.59 7.22 -1.29
CA ILE A 79 -11.02 5.92 -0.75
C ILE A 79 -9.84 4.99 -0.53
N PHE A 80 -8.89 4.97 -1.48
CA PHE A 80 -7.67 4.17 -1.35
C PHE A 80 -6.80 4.64 -0.19
N MET A 81 -6.70 5.96 0.02
CA MET A 81 -5.99 6.56 1.15
C MET A 81 -6.64 6.15 2.49
N ALA A 82 -7.97 6.22 2.58
CA ALA A 82 -8.71 5.78 3.75
C ALA A 82 -8.50 4.29 4.03
N PHE A 83 -8.55 3.45 2.98
CA PHE A 83 -8.29 2.02 3.09
C PHE A 83 -6.85 1.72 3.52
N TYR A 84 -5.88 2.48 3.00
CA TYR A 84 -4.48 2.37 3.39
C TYR A 84 -4.27 2.73 4.87
N ILE A 85 -4.89 3.81 5.36
CA ILE A 85 -4.84 4.17 6.78
C ILE A 85 -5.45 3.06 7.64
N ALA A 86 -6.58 2.49 7.23
CA ALA A 86 -7.21 1.38 7.93
C ALA A 86 -6.29 0.14 7.98
N ILE A 87 -5.69 -0.27 6.85
CA ILE A 87 -4.71 -1.36 6.82
C ILE A 87 -3.54 -1.06 7.75
N LYS A 88 -2.98 0.16 7.67
CA LYS A 88 -1.84 0.57 8.50
C LYS A 88 -2.16 0.41 9.99
N GLN A 89 -3.34 0.85 10.43
CA GLN A 89 -3.78 0.66 11.81
C GLN A 89 -3.94 -0.81 12.18
N VAL A 90 -4.52 -1.64 11.30
CA VAL A 90 -4.65 -3.08 11.54
C VAL A 90 -3.29 -3.75 11.65
N VAL A 91 -2.33 -3.39 10.79
CA VAL A 91 -0.97 -3.92 10.82
C VAL A 91 -0.24 -3.47 12.10
N TYR A 92 -0.33 -2.21 12.49
CA TYR A 92 0.25 -1.73 13.75
C TYR A 92 -0.39 -2.37 14.97
N ALA A 93 -1.72 -2.55 14.98
CA ALA A 93 -2.39 -3.27 16.05
C ALA A 93 -1.94 -4.74 16.11
N ALA A 94 -1.79 -5.41 14.97
CA ALA A 94 -1.30 -6.78 14.92
C ALA A 94 0.16 -6.91 15.37
N LEU A 95 1.01 -5.95 15.00
CA LEU A 95 2.41 -5.90 15.46
C LEU A 95 2.51 -5.60 16.95
N ALA A 96 1.68 -4.69 17.47
CA ALA A 96 1.59 -4.43 18.90
C ALA A 96 1.13 -5.68 19.69
N MET A 97 0.17 -6.44 19.17
CA MET A 97 -0.24 -7.73 19.76
C MET A 97 0.88 -8.79 19.73
N ALA A 98 1.79 -8.72 18.75
CA ALA A 98 2.95 -9.59 18.64
C ALA A 98 4.16 -9.13 19.49
N GLY A 99 4.01 -8.07 20.29
CA GLY A 99 5.06 -7.51 21.14
C GLY A 99 6.02 -6.54 20.45
N PHE A 100 5.77 -6.19 19.18
CA PHE A 100 6.51 -5.16 18.45
C PHE A 100 5.76 -3.83 18.54
N ASP A 101 6.15 -2.99 19.49
CA ASP A 101 5.64 -1.61 19.58
C ASP A 101 6.43 -0.70 18.65
N VAL A 102 6.05 -0.71 17.37
CA VAL A 102 6.64 0.11 16.31
C VAL A 102 6.57 1.61 16.66
N GLN A 103 5.62 2.03 17.51
CA GLN A 103 5.48 3.41 17.93
C GLN A 103 6.57 3.79 18.96
N ALA A 104 6.81 2.92 19.93
CA ALA A 104 7.86 3.08 20.93
C ALA A 104 9.28 3.06 20.30
N GLU A 105 9.50 2.21 19.31
CA GLU A 105 10.80 2.05 18.64
C GLU A 105 11.15 3.26 17.75
N ILE A 106 10.12 3.88 17.16
CA ILE A 106 10.25 5.15 16.42
C ILE A 106 10.52 6.31 17.39
N GLU A 107 9.81 6.41 18.52
CA GLU A 107 10.06 7.45 19.54
C GLU A 107 11.47 7.37 20.13
N GLN A 108 11.97 6.16 20.41
CA GLN A 108 13.35 5.97 20.88
C GLN A 108 14.40 6.33 19.83
N SER A 109 14.14 6.03 18.55
CA SER A 109 15.04 6.41 17.46
C SER A 109 15.13 7.93 17.32
N PHE A 110 14.00 8.65 17.37
CA PHE A 110 14.02 10.13 17.34
C PHE A 110 14.70 10.76 18.56
N ALA A 111 14.60 10.14 19.74
CA ALA A 111 15.32 10.58 20.94
C ALA A 111 16.85 10.32 20.86
N SER A 112 17.28 9.30 20.10
CA SER A 112 18.69 8.96 19.89
C SER A 112 19.39 9.85 18.87
N TYR A 113 18.69 10.39 17.88
CA TYR A 113 19.26 11.32 16.87
C TYR A 113 19.19 12.79 17.29
N GLY A 114 18.59 13.09 18.45
CA GLY A 114 18.47 14.42 19.04
C GLY A 114 19.57 14.80 20.04
N LYS A 115 20.68 14.05 20.10
CA LYS A 115 21.89 14.41 20.85
C LYS A 115 23.08 14.63 19.93
#